data_AF-A0A7C1JM87-F1
#
_entry.id   AF-A0A7C1JM87-F1
#
_cell.length_a   1.000
_cell.length_b   1.000
_cell.length_c   1.000
_cell.angle_alpha   90.00
_cell.angle_beta   90.00
_cell.angle_gamma   90.00
#
_symmetry.space_group_name_H-M   'P 1'
#
loop_
_entity.id
_entity.type
_entity.pdbx_description
1 polymer ?
#
loop_
_entity_poly.entity_id
_entity_poly.type
_entity_poly.pdbx_seq_one_letter_code
_entity_poly.pdbx_strand_id
1 'polypeptide(L)'
;MKHTSFVLYKRLLGFVKPYWKRLLVAGLAMVGVSAITALLAFLTKNVLDDIFIKKDLFMLKILPPTVLSLGIIKGFLDYYQSYLMNYVGQRVVADIRAKLYQHLQMLSISYFHRNPTGSLMSRLTNDVNTMQGAVSYAVTSFIKDTFTAVGLIGVVLYRDFWMGLLALSLFPFIGWIFLNLSKRMRRASRKSLESMGFLSAFLQETIVGQRIVKAFCMEDYESERFKKANDQYFRYIMKRLRVRALSTPLIEALGYLGIAGFIFLGGLSVIKGRMTPGEFFSFMAALAMLYDPLRGLSKVNAQIQEGLAAAKRVFELFEEKPEVKEAPDAIDLPPFQNEIVFDKVSFRYDGDWVLRNVSFRIKKGEKVAIVGASGAGKTTLVNLLLRFYDVNEGAIYIDGIDIRKVTLKSLRNQIAIVTQEIILFNDTVKNNIAYGRPDVSDE
;
A
#
# COMPACT_ATOMS: atom_id res chain seq x y z
N MET A 1 1.35 -3.68 -21.40
CA MET A 1 2.51 -2.79 -21.67
C MET A 1 3.41 -2.78 -20.44
N LYS A 2 4.73 -2.88 -20.60
CA LYS A 2 5.66 -2.79 -19.45
C LYS A 2 5.59 -1.36 -18.89
N HIS A 3 4.89 -1.19 -17.76
CA HIS A 3 4.92 0.05 -17.01
C HIS A 3 6.36 0.31 -16.55
N THR A 4 7.06 1.20 -17.24
CA THR A 4 8.32 1.75 -16.73
C THR A 4 7.98 2.49 -15.44
N SER A 5 8.79 2.34 -14.38
CA SER A 5 8.54 2.96 -13.06
C SER A 5 8.25 4.47 -13.15
N PHE A 6 8.78 5.13 -14.18
CA PHE A 6 8.54 6.54 -14.50
C PHE A 6 7.08 6.88 -14.84
N VAL A 7 6.37 6.03 -15.60
CA VAL A 7 4.96 6.25 -15.99
C VAL A 7 4.05 6.14 -14.76
N LEU A 8 4.30 5.15 -13.91
CA LEU A 8 3.62 4.97 -12.62
C LEU A 8 3.83 6.19 -11.72
N TYR A 9 5.06 6.71 -11.67
CA TYR A 9 5.39 7.91 -10.91
C TYR A 9 4.63 9.15 -11.40
N LYS A 10 4.61 9.38 -12.72
CA LYS A 10 3.88 10.51 -13.32
C LYS A 10 2.38 10.44 -13.03
N ARG A 11 1.78 9.25 -13.03
CA ARG A 11 0.35 9.08 -12.69
C ARG A 11 0.08 9.31 -11.20
N LEU A 12 0.94 8.80 -10.31
CA LEU A 12 0.86 9.10 -8.87
C LEU A 12 0.96 10.60 -8.59
N LEU A 13 1.90 11.29 -9.24
CA LEU A 13 2.02 12.75 -9.16
C LEU A 13 0.75 13.47 -9.59
N GLY A 14 -0.03 12.91 -10.51
CA GLY A 14 -1.34 13.43 -10.90
C GLY A 14 -2.33 13.52 -9.73
N PHE A 15 -2.33 12.54 -8.83
CA PHE A 15 -3.17 12.54 -7.62
C PHE A 15 -2.61 13.45 -6.51
N VAL A 16 -1.31 13.68 -6.49
CA VAL A 16 -0.64 14.52 -5.49
C VAL A 16 -0.68 16.00 -5.88
N LYS A 17 -0.70 16.31 -7.19
CA LYS A 17 -0.68 17.67 -7.75
C LYS A 17 -1.70 18.63 -7.13
N PRO A 18 -2.96 18.26 -6.85
CA PRO A 18 -3.93 19.16 -6.21
C PRO A 18 -3.49 19.66 -4.82
N TYR A 19 -2.61 18.91 -4.15
CA TYR A 19 -2.18 19.17 -2.77
C TYR A 19 -0.79 19.82 -2.67
N TRP A 20 -0.22 20.30 -3.78
CA TRP A 20 1.15 20.83 -3.85
C TRP A 20 1.44 21.95 -2.84
N LYS A 21 0.47 22.84 -2.56
CA LYS A 21 0.64 23.92 -1.58
C LYS A 21 0.90 23.39 -0.18
N ARG A 22 0.16 22.35 0.23
CA ARG A 22 0.33 21.70 1.54
C ARG A 22 1.67 20.98 1.64
N LEU A 23 2.10 20.34 0.55
CA LEU A 23 3.41 19.70 0.46
C LEU A 23 4.55 20.72 0.52
N LEU A 24 4.39 21.89 -0.10
CA LEU A 24 5.37 22.96 -0.03
C LEU A 24 5.52 23.48 1.41
N VAL A 25 4.40 23.73 2.10
CA VAL A 25 4.43 24.13 3.52
C VAL A 25 5.06 23.04 4.39
N ALA A 26 4.70 21.77 4.17
CA ALA A 26 5.32 20.65 4.88
C ALA A 26 6.83 20.57 4.61
N GLY A 27 7.26 20.73 3.36
CA GLY A 27 8.67 20.73 2.96
C GLY A 27 9.47 21.86 3.61
N LEU A 28 8.93 23.09 3.64
CA LEU A 28 9.56 24.21 4.35
C LEU A 28 9.67 23.94 5.85
N ALA A 29 8.63 23.38 6.46
CA ALA A 29 8.66 22.99 7.87
C ALA A 29 9.70 21.88 8.13
N MET A 30 9.85 20.89 7.23
CA MET A 30 10.90 19.86 7.33
C MET A 30 12.30 20.48 7.29
N VAL A 31 12.56 21.40 6.34
CA VAL A 31 13.83 22.12 6.26
C VAL A 31 14.09 22.92 7.54
N GLY A 32 13.07 23.56 8.10
CA GLY A 32 13.16 24.25 9.39
C GLY A 32 13.50 23.30 10.54
N VAL A 33 12.87 22.13 10.62
CA VAL A 33 13.21 21.10 11.62
C VAL A 33 14.67 20.64 11.46
N SER A 34 15.12 20.41 10.23
CA SER A 34 16.50 20.01 9.93
C SER A 34 17.50 21.09 10.36
N ALA A 35 17.23 22.36 10.02
CA ALA A 35 18.07 23.49 10.37
C ALA A 35 18.17 23.68 11.90
N ILE A 36 17.03 23.61 12.62
CA ILE A 36 17.04 23.72 14.08
C ILE A 36 17.77 22.54 14.72
N THR A 37 17.64 21.33 14.18
CA THR A 37 18.36 20.16 14.70
C THR A 37 19.87 20.34 14.57
N ALA A 38 20.35 20.78 13.41
CA ALA A 38 21.77 21.08 13.21
C ALA A 38 22.24 22.25 14.10
N LEU A 39 21.42 23.29 14.25
CA LEU A 39 21.71 24.43 15.11
C LEU A 39 21.81 24.03 16.59
N LEU A 40 20.93 23.16 17.08
CA LEU A 40 20.98 22.66 18.46
C LEU A 40 22.28 21.89 18.74
N ALA A 41 22.72 21.05 17.79
CA ALA A 41 24.00 20.37 17.89
C ALA A 41 25.19 21.35 17.83
N PHE A 42 25.08 22.39 17.00
CA PHE A 42 26.10 23.45 16.92
C PHE A 42 26.20 24.24 18.23
N LEU A 43 25.06 24.65 18.83
CA LEU A 43 25.01 25.44 20.06
C LEU A 43 25.52 24.70 21.30
N THR A 44 25.66 23.36 21.25
CA THR A 44 26.27 22.58 22.35
C THR A 44 27.66 23.10 22.72
N LYS A 45 28.42 23.64 21.76
CA LYS A 45 29.72 24.28 22.04
C LYS A 45 29.56 25.45 23.00
N ASN A 46 28.69 26.39 22.67
CA ASN A 46 28.47 27.60 23.46
C ASN A 46 27.95 27.28 24.86
N VAL A 47 27.08 26.28 24.97
CA VAL A 47 26.61 25.79 26.28
C VAL A 47 27.77 25.33 27.14
N LEU A 48 28.76 24.63 26.59
CA LEU A 48 29.89 24.12 27.37
C LEU A 48 30.98 25.17 27.60
N ASP A 49 31.47 25.79 26.53
CA ASP A 49 32.59 26.71 26.60
C ASP A 49 32.20 28.01 27.32
N ASP A 50 31.06 28.62 26.97
CA ASP A 50 30.73 29.94 27.49
C ASP A 50 30.12 29.86 28.91
N ILE A 51 29.30 28.84 29.20
CA ILE A 51 28.71 28.69 30.55
C ILE A 51 29.67 28.02 31.53
N PHE A 52 30.23 26.85 31.20
CA PHE A 52 30.95 26.04 32.19
C PHE A 52 32.44 26.36 32.26
N ILE A 53 33.06 26.72 31.13
CA ILE A 53 34.50 27.06 31.10
C ILE A 53 34.70 28.54 31.42
N LYS A 54 34.07 29.45 30.66
CA LYS A 54 34.20 30.90 30.86
C LYS A 54 33.38 31.44 32.04
N LYS A 55 32.43 30.65 32.57
CA LYS A 55 31.55 31.04 33.69
C LYS A 55 30.76 32.33 33.39
N ASP A 56 30.36 32.52 32.13
CA ASP A 56 29.65 33.72 31.70
C ASP A 56 28.17 33.66 32.12
N LEU A 57 27.82 34.48 33.11
CA LEU A 57 26.46 34.60 33.64
C LEU A 57 25.46 35.14 32.62
N PHE A 58 25.91 35.93 31.63
CA PHE A 58 25.04 36.43 30.57
C PHE A 58 24.63 35.29 29.64
N MET A 59 25.59 34.46 29.22
CA MET A 59 25.34 33.28 28.40
C MET A 59 24.47 32.24 29.13
N LEU A 60 24.66 32.07 30.44
CA LEU A 60 23.78 31.23 31.28
C LEU A 60 22.31 31.71 31.29
N LYS A 61 22.07 33.02 31.18
CA LYS A 61 20.70 33.57 31.12
C LYS A 61 20.07 33.46 29.73
N ILE A 62 20.86 33.45 28.66
CA ILE A 62 20.36 33.49 27.27
C ILE A 62 20.28 32.11 26.62
N LEU A 63 21.28 31.24 26.82
CA LEU A 63 21.35 29.96 26.12
C LEU A 63 20.22 28.99 26.50
N PRO A 64 19.87 28.78 27.79
CA PRO A 64 18.75 27.92 28.16
C PRO A 64 17.40 28.33 27.54
N PRO A 65 16.92 29.59 27.62
CA PRO A 65 15.68 29.98 26.96
C PRO A 65 15.79 29.94 25.44
N THR A 66 16.97 30.16 24.85
CA THR A 66 17.18 30.00 23.41
C THR A 66 17.00 28.54 22.99
N VAL A 67 17.63 27.59 23.69
CA VAL A 67 17.49 26.15 23.43
C VAL A 67 16.04 25.69 23.63
N LEU A 68 15.38 26.16 24.68
CA LEU A 68 13.96 25.89 24.93
C LEU A 68 13.08 26.41 23.79
N SER A 69 13.30 27.66 23.38
CA SER A 69 12.54 28.29 22.28
C SER A 69 12.73 27.54 20.97
N LEU A 70 13.98 27.19 20.62
CA LEU A 70 14.29 26.37 19.45
C LEU A 70 13.63 24.98 19.53
N GLY A 71 13.63 24.35 20.71
CA GLY A 71 12.97 23.08 20.95
C GLY A 71 11.46 23.15 20.72
N ILE A 72 10.81 24.20 21.23
CA ILE A 72 9.38 24.45 21.04
C ILE A 72 9.06 24.70 19.56
N ILE A 73 9.80 25.59 18.89
CA ILE A 73 9.62 25.88 17.46
C ILE A 73 9.81 24.60 16.63
N LYS A 74 10.86 23.83 16.92
CA LYS A 74 11.10 22.52 16.28
C LYS A 74 9.92 21.58 16.50
N GLY A 75 9.38 21.50 17.71
CA GLY A 75 8.21 20.69 18.03
C GLY A 75 6.97 21.09 17.21
N PHE A 76 6.68 22.38 17.11
CA PHE A 76 5.58 22.88 16.27
C PHE A 76 5.80 22.58 14.79
N LEU A 77 6.99 22.83 14.25
CA LEU A 77 7.29 22.54 12.85
C LEU A 77 7.20 21.04 12.57
N ASP A 78 7.68 20.19 13.48
CA ASP A 78 7.63 18.74 13.34
C ASP A 78 6.20 18.21 13.39
N TYR A 79 5.36 18.77 14.26
CA TYR A 79 3.92 18.49 14.30
C TYR A 79 3.24 18.87 12.98
N TYR A 80 3.44 20.11 12.51
CA TYR A 80 2.78 20.61 11.30
C TYR A 80 3.21 19.84 10.04
N GLN A 81 4.51 19.58 9.86
CA GLN A 81 4.96 18.79 8.71
C GLN A 81 4.38 17.38 8.75
N SER A 82 4.37 16.73 9.92
CA SER A 82 3.84 15.37 10.06
C SER A 82 2.34 15.32 9.80
N TYR A 83 1.59 16.26 10.36
CA TYR A 83 0.15 16.38 10.14
C TYR A 83 -0.18 16.62 8.66
N LEU A 84 0.48 17.60 8.02
CA LEU A 84 0.24 17.93 6.61
C LEU A 84 0.58 16.77 5.69
N MET A 85 1.70 16.06 5.91
CA MET A 85 2.07 14.89 5.11
C MET A 85 1.08 13.75 5.27
N ASN A 86 0.62 13.48 6.49
CA ASN A 86 -0.40 12.46 6.73
C ASN A 86 -1.75 12.85 6.13
N TYR A 87 -2.17 14.11 6.25
CA TYR A 87 -3.38 14.63 5.63
C TYR A 87 -3.35 14.45 4.12
N VAL A 88 -2.26 14.87 3.46
CA VAL A 88 -2.12 14.75 1.99
C VAL A 88 -2.11 13.28 1.59
N GLY A 89 -1.38 12.42 2.30
CA GLY A 89 -1.37 10.99 2.06
C GLY A 89 -2.77 10.36 2.15
N GLN A 90 -3.55 10.69 3.18
CA GLN A 90 -4.90 10.16 3.37
C GLN A 90 -5.91 10.70 2.35
N ARG A 91 -5.79 11.97 1.94
CA ARG A 91 -6.64 12.52 0.89
C ARG A 91 -6.37 11.89 -0.47
N VAL A 92 -5.10 11.68 -0.82
CA VAL A 92 -4.73 10.95 -2.04
C VAL A 92 -5.32 9.53 -2.03
N VAL A 93 -5.27 8.84 -0.90
CA VAL A 93 -5.93 7.52 -0.73
C VAL A 93 -7.43 7.60 -0.97
N ALA A 94 -8.10 8.57 -0.38
CA ALA A 94 -9.54 8.75 -0.53
C ALA A 94 -9.92 8.99 -2.00
N ASP A 95 -9.17 9.85 -2.69
CA ASP A 95 -9.40 10.16 -4.11
C ASP A 95 -9.17 8.95 -5.01
N ILE A 96 -8.12 8.16 -4.74
CA ILE A 96 -7.83 6.92 -5.46
C ILE A 96 -8.96 5.91 -5.22
N ARG A 97 -9.38 5.69 -3.97
CA ARG A 97 -10.47 4.76 -3.62
C ARG A 97 -11.78 5.14 -4.29
N ALA A 98 -12.15 6.41 -4.26
CA ALA A 98 -13.38 6.90 -4.88
C ALA A 98 -13.37 6.62 -6.40
N LYS A 99 -12.29 6.98 -7.09
CA LYS A 99 -12.16 6.73 -8.53
C LYS A 99 -12.08 5.25 -8.87
N LEU A 100 -11.37 4.45 -8.08
CA LEU A 100 -11.22 3.01 -8.31
C LEU A 100 -12.54 2.29 -8.09
N TYR A 101 -13.29 2.66 -7.05
CA TYR A 101 -14.62 2.12 -6.79
C TYR A 101 -15.60 2.48 -7.90
N GLN A 102 -15.64 3.76 -8.32
CA GLN A 102 -16.46 4.18 -9.47
C GLN A 102 -16.10 3.41 -10.73
N HIS A 103 -14.80 3.18 -10.98
CA HIS A 103 -14.34 2.39 -12.12
C HIS A 103 -14.77 0.93 -12.04
N LEU A 104 -14.67 0.29 -10.87
CA LEU A 104 -15.13 -1.08 -10.64
C LEU A 104 -16.61 -1.25 -10.98
N GLN A 105 -17.46 -0.28 -10.62
CA GLN A 105 -18.90 -0.34 -10.94
C GLN A 105 -19.20 -0.28 -12.45
N MET A 106 -18.25 0.18 -13.27
CA MET A 106 -18.40 0.22 -14.73
C MET A 106 -17.88 -1.04 -15.43
N LEU A 107 -17.13 -1.90 -14.74
CA LEU A 107 -16.56 -3.11 -15.35
C LEU A 107 -17.63 -4.18 -15.58
N SER A 108 -17.41 -5.04 -16.60
CA SER A 108 -18.31 -6.14 -16.90
C SER A 108 -18.24 -7.24 -15.83
N ILE A 109 -19.34 -7.99 -15.68
CA ILE A 109 -19.44 -9.11 -14.72
C ILE A 109 -18.34 -10.16 -14.96
N SER A 110 -17.95 -10.36 -16.22
CA SER A 110 -16.79 -11.17 -16.62
C SER A 110 -15.53 -10.87 -15.80
N TYR A 111 -15.25 -9.60 -15.52
CA TYR A 111 -14.10 -9.20 -14.70
C TYR A 111 -14.21 -9.74 -13.27
N PHE A 112 -15.40 -9.68 -12.67
CA PHE A 112 -15.66 -10.17 -11.30
C PHE A 112 -15.63 -11.70 -11.21
N HIS A 113 -15.94 -12.41 -12.29
CA HIS A 113 -15.78 -13.87 -12.35
C HIS A 113 -14.31 -14.29 -12.40
N ARG A 114 -13.47 -13.56 -13.14
CA ARG A 114 -12.03 -13.85 -13.25
C ARG A 114 -11.21 -13.37 -12.06
N ASN A 115 -11.72 -12.40 -11.29
CA ASN A 115 -11.02 -11.80 -10.18
C ASN A 115 -11.78 -12.04 -8.86
N PRO A 116 -11.27 -12.89 -7.96
CA PRO A 116 -11.90 -13.15 -6.68
C PRO A 116 -12.17 -11.85 -5.90
N THR A 117 -13.36 -11.73 -5.30
CA THR A 117 -13.79 -10.54 -4.53
C THR A 117 -12.76 -10.14 -3.46
N GLY A 118 -12.13 -11.11 -2.78
CA GLY A 118 -11.08 -10.84 -1.80
C GLY A 118 -9.84 -10.15 -2.39
N SER A 119 -9.48 -10.47 -3.64
CA SER A 119 -8.37 -9.80 -4.36
C SER A 119 -8.73 -8.34 -4.66
N LEU A 120 -9.95 -8.08 -5.13
CA LEU A 120 -10.44 -6.73 -5.40
C LEU A 120 -10.51 -5.88 -4.13
N MET A 121 -11.00 -6.46 -3.03
CA MET A 121 -11.01 -5.82 -1.72
C MET A 121 -9.60 -5.48 -1.23
N SER A 122 -8.64 -6.39 -1.37
CA SER A 122 -7.24 -6.14 -1.01
C SER A 122 -6.63 -5.01 -1.84
N ARG A 123 -6.94 -4.92 -3.14
CA ARG A 123 -6.49 -3.81 -4.00
C ARG A 123 -7.05 -2.46 -3.52
N LEU A 124 -8.34 -2.37 -3.20
CA LEU A 124 -8.99 -1.15 -2.71
C LEU A 124 -8.51 -0.72 -1.30
N THR A 125 -8.09 -1.68 -0.48
CA THR A 125 -7.73 -1.46 0.92
C THR A 125 -6.21 -1.43 1.10
N ASN A 126 -5.57 -2.60 1.10
CA ASN A 126 -4.16 -2.80 1.39
C ASN A 126 -3.26 -2.11 0.37
N ASP A 127 -3.46 -2.31 -0.93
CA ASP A 127 -2.56 -1.75 -1.95
C ASP A 127 -2.61 -0.21 -1.94
N VAL A 128 -3.81 0.36 -1.87
CA VAL A 128 -3.96 1.83 -1.76
C VAL A 128 -3.33 2.36 -0.46
N ASN A 129 -3.43 1.62 0.66
CA ASN A 129 -2.73 2.00 1.91
C ASN A 129 -1.21 1.90 1.78
N THR A 130 -0.67 0.89 1.09
CA THR A 130 0.78 0.78 0.84
C THR A 130 1.27 1.94 -0.01
N MET A 131 0.50 2.39 -1.00
CA MET A 131 0.80 3.59 -1.78
C MET A 131 0.86 4.85 -0.90
N GLN A 132 -0.02 4.97 0.11
CA GLN A 132 0.03 6.07 1.09
C GLN A 132 1.37 6.14 1.81
N GLY A 133 1.89 5.00 2.27
CA GLY A 133 3.17 4.94 2.97
C GLY A 133 4.34 5.41 2.11
N ALA A 134 4.29 5.19 0.79
CA ALA A 134 5.31 5.71 -0.12
C ALA A 134 5.18 7.23 -0.35
N VAL A 135 3.97 7.77 -0.38
CA VAL A 135 3.75 9.22 -0.56
C VAL A 135 4.02 10.02 0.72
N SER A 136 3.63 9.52 1.89
CA SER A 136 3.77 10.24 3.16
C SER A 136 5.17 10.02 3.76
N TYR A 137 5.47 8.80 4.19
CA TYR A 137 6.69 8.51 4.93
C TYR A 137 7.94 8.55 4.05
N ALA A 138 7.93 7.93 2.87
CA ALA A 138 9.15 7.87 2.06
C ALA A 138 9.59 9.27 1.59
N VAL A 139 8.64 10.14 1.22
CA VAL A 139 8.93 11.54 0.87
C VAL A 139 9.40 12.33 2.09
N THR A 140 8.72 12.20 3.24
CA THR A 140 9.12 12.87 4.48
C THR A 140 10.54 12.49 4.88
N SER A 141 10.81 11.19 4.94
CA SER A 141 12.14 10.67 5.30
C SER A 141 13.18 11.09 4.26
N PHE A 142 12.90 10.99 2.97
CA PHE A 142 13.84 11.43 1.94
C PHE A 142 14.21 12.91 2.06
N ILE A 143 13.24 13.81 2.25
CA ILE A 143 13.51 15.26 2.35
C ILE A 143 14.11 15.59 3.72
N LYS A 144 13.35 15.38 4.80
CA LYS A 144 13.74 15.76 6.17
C LYS A 144 15.04 15.09 6.58
N ASP A 145 15.20 13.79 6.35
CA ASP A 145 16.39 13.09 6.83
C ASP A 145 17.62 13.45 5.98
N THR A 146 17.47 13.69 4.68
CA THR A 146 18.59 14.18 3.85
C THR A 146 19.05 15.56 4.31
N PHE A 147 18.13 16.52 4.48
CA PHE A 147 18.51 17.86 4.93
C PHE A 147 19.09 17.86 6.34
N THR A 148 18.54 17.04 7.25
CA THR A 148 19.08 16.89 8.60
C THR A 148 20.46 16.26 8.58
N ALA A 149 20.67 15.21 7.78
CA ALA A 149 21.96 14.56 7.64
C ALA A 149 23.01 15.53 7.06
N VAL A 150 22.69 16.25 5.98
CA VAL A 150 23.57 17.24 5.37
C VAL A 150 23.93 18.35 6.38
N GLY A 151 22.95 18.86 7.13
CA GLY A 151 23.19 19.87 8.16
C GLY A 151 24.12 19.38 9.27
N LEU A 152 23.89 18.17 9.79
CA LEU A 152 24.72 17.58 10.84
C LEU A 152 26.13 17.22 10.36
N ILE A 153 26.26 16.69 9.13
CA ILE A 153 27.56 16.45 8.49
C ILE A 153 28.32 17.79 8.33
N GLY A 154 27.61 18.85 7.94
CA GLY A 154 28.15 20.20 7.91
C GLY A 154 28.69 20.66 9.26
N VAL A 155 27.93 20.45 10.34
CA VAL A 155 28.39 20.76 11.71
C VAL A 155 29.63 19.94 12.08
N VAL A 156 29.64 18.64 11.81
CA VAL A 156 30.76 17.73 12.09
C VAL A 156 32.03 18.18 11.38
N LEU A 157 31.95 18.44 10.06
CA LEU A 157 33.09 18.86 9.25
C LEU A 157 33.57 20.29 9.59
N TYR A 158 32.65 21.17 9.98
CA TYR A 158 32.98 22.53 10.41
C TYR A 158 33.71 22.55 11.76
N ARG A 159 33.36 21.65 12.69
CA ARG A 159 33.99 21.57 14.02
C ARG A 159 35.43 21.06 13.93
N ASP A 160 35.63 19.94 13.25
CA ASP A 160 36.97 19.44 12.95
C ASP A 160 36.91 18.62 11.66
N PHE A 161 37.60 19.12 10.63
CA PHE A 161 37.57 18.52 9.30
C PHE A 161 38.15 17.10 9.29
N TRP A 162 39.24 16.85 10.04
CA TRP A 162 39.94 15.56 10.02
C TRP A 162 39.21 14.49 10.81
N MET A 163 38.73 14.82 12.02
CA MET A 163 37.87 13.93 12.79
C MET A 163 36.53 13.71 12.10
N GLY A 164 36.00 14.73 11.43
CA GLY A 164 34.79 14.61 10.61
C GLY A 164 34.98 13.64 9.45
N LEU A 165 36.08 13.74 8.70
CA LEU A 165 36.41 12.81 7.62
C LEU A 165 36.57 11.37 8.15
N LEU A 166 37.23 11.20 9.30
CA LEU A 166 37.36 9.91 9.97
C LEU A 166 35.99 9.33 10.34
N ALA A 167 35.10 10.14 10.91
CA ALA A 167 33.74 9.73 11.22
C ALA A 167 32.93 9.34 9.99
N LEU A 168 33.03 10.13 8.92
CA LEU A 168 32.35 9.83 7.66
C LEU A 168 32.86 8.53 7.03
N SER A 169 34.15 8.24 7.17
CA SER A 169 34.77 6.99 6.69
C SER A 169 34.23 5.72 7.38
N LEU A 170 33.71 5.85 8.62
CA LEU A 170 33.09 4.73 9.33
C LEU A 170 31.70 4.39 8.80
N PHE A 171 30.97 5.34 8.19
CA PHE A 171 29.63 5.09 7.67
C PHE A 171 29.57 4.05 6.55
N PRO A 172 30.43 4.07 5.51
CA PRO A 172 30.48 3.00 4.52
C PRO A 172 30.70 1.61 5.14
N PHE A 173 31.55 1.52 6.17
CA PHE A 173 31.83 0.27 6.86
C PHE A 173 30.61 -0.24 7.66
N ILE A 174 29.97 0.64 8.44
CA ILE A 174 28.71 0.34 9.15
C ILE A 174 27.60 -0.06 8.15
N GLY A 175 27.49 0.68 7.05
CA GLY A 175 26.55 0.42 5.97
C GLY A 175 26.78 -0.95 5.33
N TRP A 176 28.02 -1.34 5.08
CA TRP A 176 28.36 -2.67 4.55
C TRP A 176 27.93 -3.81 5.49
N ILE A 177 28.18 -3.67 6.80
CA ILE A 177 27.71 -4.63 7.82
C ILE A 177 26.18 -4.72 7.81
N PHE A 178 25.50 -3.56 7.77
CA PHE A 178 24.05 -3.48 7.73
C PHE A 178 23.45 -4.14 6.48
N LEU A 179 24.05 -3.91 5.30
CA LEU A 179 23.61 -4.52 4.05
C LEU A 179 23.75 -6.05 4.08
N ASN A 180 24.82 -6.57 4.66
CA ASN A 180 25.04 -8.01 4.82
C ASN A 180 24.04 -8.65 5.80
N LEU A 181 23.80 -8.02 6.95
CA LEU A 181 22.76 -8.43 7.90
C LEU A 181 21.38 -8.41 7.25
N SER A 182 21.06 -7.36 6.51
CA SER A 182 19.79 -7.20 5.78
C SER A 182 19.58 -8.30 4.74
N LYS A 183 20.60 -8.66 3.96
CA LYS A 183 20.54 -9.79 3.01
C LYS A 183 20.25 -11.11 3.72
N ARG A 184 20.94 -11.38 4.84
CA ARG A 184 20.72 -12.59 5.64
C ARG A 184 19.32 -12.64 6.24
N MET A 185 18.82 -11.50 6.74
CA MET A 185 17.48 -11.36 7.29
C MET A 185 16.40 -11.57 6.23
N ARG A 186 16.56 -11.02 5.02
CA ARG A 186 15.62 -11.25 3.90
C ARG A 186 15.53 -12.73 3.53
N ARG A 187 16.67 -13.44 3.43
CA ARG A 187 16.70 -14.89 3.15
C ARG A 187 15.99 -15.70 4.24
N ALA A 188 16.21 -15.38 5.52
CA ALA A 188 15.55 -16.06 6.64
C ALA A 188 14.04 -15.75 6.69
N SER A 189 13.65 -14.51 6.39
CA SER A 189 12.25 -14.09 6.34
C SER A 189 11.49 -14.81 5.23
N ARG A 190 12.09 -14.97 4.05
CA ARG A 190 11.48 -15.70 2.94
C ARG A 190 11.14 -17.14 3.32
N LYS A 191 12.08 -17.88 3.90
CA LYS A 191 11.83 -19.26 4.36
C LYS A 191 10.74 -19.36 5.44
N SER A 192 10.69 -18.38 6.34
CA SER A 192 9.64 -18.31 7.37
C SER A 192 8.26 -18.05 6.76
N LEU A 193 8.16 -17.19 5.75
CA LEU A 193 6.92 -16.92 5.00
C LEU A 193 6.48 -18.14 4.18
N GLU A 194 7.40 -18.78 3.45
CA GLU A 194 7.14 -20.02 2.70
C GLU A 194 6.58 -21.13 3.61
N SER A 195 7.22 -21.34 4.77
CA SER A 195 6.77 -22.34 5.75
C SER A 195 5.43 -22.00 6.42
N MET A 196 5.12 -20.71 6.62
CA MET A 196 3.81 -20.28 7.10
C MET A 196 2.71 -20.54 6.05
N GLY A 197 3.02 -20.32 4.77
CA GLY A 197 2.12 -20.62 3.67
C GLY A 197 1.78 -22.11 3.62
N PHE A 198 2.78 -22.99 3.76
CA PHE A 198 2.57 -24.43 3.87
C PHE A 198 1.70 -24.80 5.09
N LEU A 199 1.98 -24.23 6.26
CA LEU A 199 1.20 -24.48 7.48
C LEU A 199 -0.26 -24.03 7.33
N SER A 200 -0.49 -22.91 6.65
CA SER A 200 -1.83 -22.36 6.39
C SER A 200 -2.61 -23.23 5.39
N ALA A 201 -1.95 -23.70 4.32
CA ALA A 201 -2.55 -24.65 3.38
C ALA A 201 -2.92 -25.98 4.07
N PHE A 202 -2.01 -26.51 4.89
CA PHE A 202 -2.27 -27.71 5.69
C PHE A 202 -3.49 -27.55 6.61
N LEU A 203 -3.60 -26.41 7.31
CA LEU A 203 -4.76 -26.11 8.14
C LEU A 203 -6.05 -26.01 7.31
N GLN A 204 -6.00 -25.38 6.14
CA GLN A 204 -7.15 -25.30 5.26
C GLN A 204 -7.62 -26.69 4.80
N GLU A 205 -6.70 -27.55 4.36
CA GLU A 205 -6.99 -28.92 3.93
C GLU A 205 -7.59 -29.76 5.06
N THR A 206 -7.00 -29.73 6.25
CA THR A 206 -7.43 -30.55 7.40
C THR A 206 -8.73 -30.05 8.03
N ILE A 207 -8.94 -28.73 8.12
CA ILE A 207 -10.18 -28.17 8.67
C ILE A 207 -11.35 -28.42 7.71
N VAL A 208 -11.17 -28.17 6.41
CA VAL A 208 -12.22 -28.47 5.41
C VAL A 208 -12.45 -29.98 5.30
N GLY A 209 -11.37 -30.76 5.35
CA GLY A 209 -11.37 -32.22 5.30
C GLY A 209 -11.69 -32.90 6.63
N GLN A 210 -12.11 -32.17 7.67
CA GLN A 210 -12.24 -32.73 9.02
C GLN A 210 -13.22 -33.90 9.09
N ARG A 211 -14.24 -33.92 8.23
CA ARG A 211 -15.17 -35.05 8.10
C ARG A 211 -14.45 -36.34 7.67
N ILE A 212 -13.46 -36.24 6.77
CA ILE A 212 -12.66 -37.38 6.32
C ILE A 212 -11.72 -37.84 7.44
N VAL A 213 -11.03 -36.90 8.10
CA VAL A 213 -10.14 -37.21 9.24
C VAL A 213 -10.88 -37.99 10.32
N LYS A 214 -12.11 -37.55 10.67
CA LYS A 214 -12.98 -38.24 11.63
C LYS A 214 -13.52 -39.57 11.13
N ALA A 215 -13.90 -39.67 9.85
CA ALA A 215 -14.41 -40.92 9.29
C ALA A 215 -13.38 -42.06 9.30
N PHE A 216 -12.09 -41.73 9.21
CA PHE A 216 -10.99 -42.70 9.22
C PHE A 216 -10.22 -42.76 10.55
N CYS A 217 -10.66 -42.03 11.59
CA CYS A 217 -9.99 -41.97 12.91
C CYS A 217 -8.50 -41.61 12.84
N MET A 218 -8.13 -40.64 11.99
CA MET A 218 -6.73 -40.25 11.72
C MET A 218 -6.28 -38.98 12.46
N GLU A 219 -6.92 -38.62 13.58
CA GLU A 219 -6.61 -37.39 14.31
C GLU A 219 -5.18 -37.32 14.81
N ASP A 220 -4.66 -38.41 15.37
CA ASP A 220 -3.28 -38.46 15.90
C ASP A 220 -2.24 -38.35 14.78
N TYR A 221 -2.53 -38.96 13.62
CA TYR A 221 -1.69 -38.88 12.43
C TYR A 221 -1.59 -37.42 11.92
N GLU A 222 -2.73 -36.73 11.79
CA GLU A 222 -2.74 -35.33 11.37
C GLU A 222 -2.12 -34.40 12.42
N SER A 223 -2.30 -34.70 13.71
CA SER A 223 -1.64 -34.00 14.82
C SER A 223 -0.11 -34.10 14.73
N GLU A 224 0.43 -35.29 14.43
CA GLU A 224 1.87 -35.49 14.27
C GLU A 224 2.41 -34.78 13.02
N ARG A 225 1.68 -34.82 11.90
CA ARG A 225 2.03 -34.07 10.68
C ARG A 225 2.04 -32.56 10.94
N PHE A 226 1.03 -32.04 11.64
CA PHE A 226 0.96 -30.64 12.05
C PHE A 226 2.16 -30.27 12.92
N LYS A 227 2.49 -31.08 13.92
CA LYS A 227 3.64 -30.86 14.80
C LYS A 227 4.94 -30.74 14.00
N LYS A 228 5.21 -31.65 13.06
CA LYS A 228 6.40 -31.61 12.18
C LYS A 228 6.47 -30.32 11.35
N ALA A 229 5.34 -29.92 10.76
CA ALA A 229 5.25 -28.68 9.98
C ALA A 229 5.46 -27.44 10.86
N ASN A 230 4.85 -27.42 12.05
CA ASN A 230 4.96 -26.32 13.01
C ASN A 230 6.39 -26.20 13.58
N ASP A 231 7.07 -27.31 13.87
CA ASP A 231 8.46 -27.31 14.32
C ASP A 231 9.42 -26.83 13.22
N GLN A 232 9.13 -27.13 11.95
CA GLN A 232 9.87 -26.57 10.83
C GLN A 232 9.69 -25.05 10.74
N TYR A 233 8.46 -24.56 10.87
CA TYR A 233 8.16 -23.14 10.92
C TYR A 233 8.88 -22.45 12.07
N PHE A 234 8.84 -23.03 13.27
CA PHE A 234 9.54 -22.55 14.45
C PHE A 234 11.05 -22.42 14.20
N ARG A 235 11.70 -23.43 13.58
CA ARG A 235 13.13 -23.37 13.24
C ARG A 235 13.45 -22.20 12.29
N TYR A 236 12.61 -21.94 11.29
CA TYR A 236 12.81 -20.80 10.39
C TYR A 236 12.58 -19.45 11.06
N ILE A 237 11.56 -19.34 11.93
CA ILE A 237 11.33 -18.16 12.75
C ILE A 237 12.54 -17.90 13.65
N MET A 238 13.05 -18.92 14.35
CA MET A 238 14.18 -18.74 15.27
C MET A 238 15.45 -18.32 14.53
N LYS A 239 15.68 -18.83 13.31
CA LYS A 239 16.78 -18.37 12.46
C LYS A 239 16.62 -16.89 12.07
N ARG A 240 15.40 -16.45 11.76
CA ARG A 240 15.10 -15.03 11.48
C ARG A 240 15.32 -14.16 12.71
N LEU A 241 14.79 -14.58 13.86
CA LEU A 241 14.91 -13.85 15.13
C LEU A 241 16.36 -13.74 15.58
N ARG A 242 17.19 -14.78 15.42
CA ARG A 242 18.63 -14.73 15.74
C ARG A 242 19.36 -13.63 14.94
N VAL A 243 19.07 -13.50 13.65
CA VAL A 243 19.68 -12.45 12.81
C VAL A 243 19.21 -11.06 13.25
N ARG A 244 17.91 -10.91 13.57
CA ARG A 244 17.35 -9.64 14.06
C ARG A 244 17.95 -9.25 15.42
N ALA A 245 18.03 -10.20 16.35
CA ALA A 245 18.57 -9.98 17.70
C ALA A 245 20.06 -9.59 17.67
N LEU A 246 20.85 -10.14 16.73
CA LEU A 246 22.25 -9.75 16.56
C LEU A 246 22.44 -8.36 15.93
N SER A 247 21.44 -7.83 15.23
CA SER A 247 21.60 -6.58 14.47
C SER A 247 21.77 -5.36 15.38
N THR A 248 21.01 -5.28 16.48
CA THR A 248 21.09 -4.14 17.41
C THR A 248 22.42 -4.10 18.18
N PRO A 249 22.85 -5.19 18.87
CA PRO A 249 24.10 -5.16 19.63
C PRO A 249 25.34 -4.92 18.77
N LEU A 250 25.36 -5.42 17.52
CA LEU A 250 26.48 -5.16 16.61
C LEU A 250 26.59 -3.67 16.25
N ILE A 251 25.45 -3.01 15.99
CA ILE A 251 25.43 -1.57 15.68
C ILE A 251 25.83 -0.75 16.90
N GLU A 252 25.31 -1.09 18.08
CA GLU A 252 25.67 -0.43 19.34
C GLU A 252 27.15 -0.61 19.69
N ALA A 253 27.71 -1.82 19.54
CA ALA A 253 29.11 -2.09 19.77
C ALA A 253 30.03 -1.26 18.85
N LEU A 254 29.68 -1.14 17.56
CA LEU A 254 30.38 -0.26 16.62
C LEU A 254 30.24 1.21 17.01
N GLY A 255 29.07 1.62 17.48
CA GLY A 255 28.82 2.96 18.01
C GLY A 255 29.72 3.27 19.21
N TYR A 256 29.82 2.36 20.18
CA TYR A 256 30.69 2.52 21.35
C TYR A 256 32.18 2.50 20.98
N LEU A 257 32.61 1.66 20.02
CA LEU A 257 33.97 1.70 19.49
C LEU A 257 34.27 3.05 18.83
N GLY A 258 33.32 3.59 18.07
CA GLY A 258 33.41 4.93 17.50
C GLY A 258 33.53 6.00 18.59
N ILE A 259 32.63 6.01 19.56
CA ILE A 259 32.66 6.95 20.70
C ILE A 259 34.00 6.86 21.45
N ALA A 260 34.47 5.66 21.80
CA ALA A 260 35.75 5.48 22.48
C ALA A 260 36.93 6.03 21.65
N GLY A 261 36.95 5.74 20.35
CA GLY A 261 37.95 6.28 19.43
C GLY A 261 37.91 7.81 19.33
N PHE A 262 36.72 8.41 19.25
CA PHE A 262 36.56 9.87 19.23
C PHE A 262 36.89 10.53 20.56
N ILE A 263 36.59 9.90 21.70
CA ILE A 263 37.03 10.38 23.02
C ILE A 263 38.55 10.40 23.09
N PHE A 264 39.22 9.35 22.62
CA PHE A 264 40.69 9.31 22.62
C PHE A 264 41.30 10.38 21.71
N LEU A 265 40.89 10.44 20.44
CA LEU A 265 41.43 11.37 19.45
C LEU A 265 41.02 12.83 19.71
N GLY A 266 39.75 13.04 20.05
CA GLY A 266 39.19 14.34 20.39
C GLY A 266 39.75 14.85 21.72
N GLY A 267 39.82 14.00 22.75
CA GLY A 267 40.48 14.31 24.02
C GLY A 267 41.94 14.70 23.85
N LEU A 268 42.70 13.97 23.03
CA LEU A 268 44.09 14.34 22.70
C LEU A 268 44.17 15.70 21.99
N SER A 269 43.21 16.01 21.11
CA SER A 269 43.14 17.29 20.40
C SER A 269 42.78 18.44 21.33
N VAL A 270 41.92 18.20 22.32
CA VAL A 270 41.60 19.16 23.39
C VAL A 270 42.81 19.41 24.29
N ILE A 271 43.49 18.34 24.74
CA ILE A 271 44.71 18.46 25.57
C ILE A 271 45.82 19.23 24.83
N LYS A 272 45.95 19.02 23.52
CA LYS A 272 46.91 19.75 22.66
C LYS A 272 46.46 21.17 22.29
N GLY A 273 45.30 21.63 22.78
CA GLY A 273 44.77 22.97 22.53
C GLY A 273 44.31 23.23 21.09
N ARG A 274 44.11 22.19 20.27
CA ARG A 274 43.63 22.33 18.88
C ARG A 274 42.11 22.49 18.78
N MET A 275 41.39 22.08 19.81
CA MET A 275 39.94 22.10 19.87
C MET A 275 39.50 22.38 21.31
N THR A 276 38.38 23.07 21.51
CA THR A 276 37.81 23.27 22.84
C THR A 276 36.99 22.06 23.30
N PRO A 277 36.78 21.87 24.62
CA PRO A 277 35.85 20.85 25.10
C PRO A 277 34.44 21.01 24.51
N GLY A 278 33.94 22.24 24.38
CA GLY A 278 32.64 22.50 23.76
C GLY A 278 32.59 22.10 22.28
N GLU A 279 33.67 22.32 21.52
CA GLU A 279 33.75 21.84 20.14
C GLU A 279 33.68 20.32 20.05
N PHE A 280 34.38 19.61 20.95
CA PHE A 280 34.34 18.16 21.03
C PHE A 280 32.93 17.63 21.31
N PHE A 281 32.24 18.20 22.30
CA PHE A 281 30.88 17.76 22.65
C PHE A 281 29.85 18.15 21.59
N SER A 282 30.01 19.29 20.92
CA SER A 282 29.19 19.66 19.75
C SER A 282 29.38 18.68 18.60
N PHE A 283 30.62 18.26 18.35
CA PHE A 283 30.94 17.21 17.38
C PHE A 283 30.29 15.86 17.76
N MET A 284 30.40 15.45 19.03
CA MET A 284 29.80 14.20 19.51
C MET A 284 28.27 14.23 19.46
N ALA A 285 27.64 15.34 19.84
CA ALA A 285 26.20 15.52 19.76
C ALA A 285 25.72 15.45 18.30
N ALA A 286 26.42 16.11 17.38
CA ALA A 286 26.09 16.06 15.96
C ALA A 286 26.20 14.65 15.38
N LEU A 287 27.26 13.89 15.74
CA LEU A 287 27.41 12.50 15.33
C LEU A 287 26.32 11.58 15.90
N ALA A 288 25.96 11.75 17.18
CA ALA A 288 24.89 10.98 17.79
C ALA A 288 23.54 11.24 17.11
N MET A 289 23.22 12.52 16.83
CA MET A 289 21.99 12.92 16.14
C MET A 289 21.96 12.48 14.67
N LEU A 290 23.11 12.23 14.04
CA LEU A 290 23.20 11.80 12.64
C LEU A 290 22.74 10.35 12.43
N TYR A 291 22.68 9.55 13.49
CA TYR A 291 22.23 8.14 13.41
C TYR A 291 20.80 7.98 12.90
N ASP A 292 19.85 8.75 13.45
CA ASP A 292 18.43 8.61 13.12
C ASP A 292 18.11 8.97 11.65
N PRO A 293 18.58 10.11 11.10
CA PRO A 293 18.40 10.43 9.69
C PRO A 293 18.96 9.36 8.74
N LEU A 294 20.16 8.85 9.02
CA LEU A 294 20.76 7.80 8.20
C LEU A 294 19.95 6.50 8.24
N ARG A 295 19.43 6.14 9.42
CA ARG A 295 18.54 4.99 9.57
C ARG A 295 17.23 5.18 8.81
N GLY A 296 16.65 6.39 8.82
CA GLY A 296 15.47 6.75 8.03
C GLY A 296 15.70 6.53 6.52
N LEU A 297 16.76 7.14 5.99
CA LEU A 297 17.15 7.02 4.58
C LEU A 297 17.35 5.57 4.13
N SER A 298 17.87 4.70 5.00
CA SER A 298 18.05 3.27 4.69
C SER A 298 16.74 2.52 4.39
N LYS A 299 15.60 3.00 4.92
CA LYS A 299 14.27 2.40 4.75
C LYS A 299 13.51 2.94 3.53
N VAL A 300 13.84 4.16 3.10
CA VAL A 300 13.15 4.87 2.00
C VAL A 300 13.02 4.00 0.75
N ASN A 301 14.11 3.37 0.30
CA ASN A 301 14.08 2.56 -0.92
C ASN A 301 13.11 1.37 -0.80
N ALA A 302 13.09 0.65 0.32
CA ALA A 302 12.17 -0.48 0.49
C ALA A 302 10.71 -0.02 0.40
N GLN A 303 10.39 1.10 1.05
CA GLN A 303 9.04 1.65 1.07
C GLN A 303 8.58 2.18 -0.28
N ILE A 304 9.49 2.81 -1.04
CA ILE A 304 9.22 3.22 -2.43
C ILE A 304 8.94 1.99 -3.30
N GLN A 305 9.74 0.93 -3.20
CA GLN A 305 9.53 -0.28 -4.00
C GLN A 305 8.20 -0.97 -3.67
N GLU A 306 7.85 -1.08 -2.38
CA GLU A 306 6.55 -1.61 -1.95
C GLU A 306 5.38 -0.78 -2.48
N GLY A 307 5.48 0.56 -2.37
CA GLY A 307 4.49 1.48 -2.90
C GLY A 307 4.35 1.41 -4.43
N LEU A 308 5.44 1.27 -5.17
CA LEU A 308 5.43 1.11 -6.63
C LEU A 308 4.78 -0.23 -7.05
N ALA A 309 5.06 -1.31 -6.32
CA ALA A 309 4.46 -2.61 -6.59
C ALA A 309 2.93 -2.59 -6.35
N ALA A 310 2.48 -1.93 -5.28
CA ALA A 310 1.07 -1.70 -5.00
C ALA A 310 0.41 -0.79 -6.05
N ALA A 311 1.07 0.32 -6.40
CA ALA A 311 0.61 1.24 -7.44
C ALA A 311 0.41 0.51 -8.77
N LYS A 312 1.32 -0.38 -9.15
CA LYS A 312 1.19 -1.17 -10.37
C LYS A 312 -0.12 -1.96 -10.41
N ARG A 313 -0.47 -2.69 -9.35
CA ARG A 313 -1.72 -3.48 -9.28
C ARG A 313 -2.99 -2.63 -9.31
N VAL A 314 -2.94 -1.46 -8.67
CA VAL A 314 -4.05 -0.49 -8.68
C VAL A 314 -4.23 0.12 -10.06
N PHE A 315 -3.14 0.52 -10.72
CA PHE A 315 -3.20 1.07 -12.07
C PHE A 315 -3.54 0.04 -13.14
N GLU A 316 -3.16 -1.22 -12.96
CA GLU A 316 -3.65 -2.32 -13.81
C GLU A 316 -5.18 -2.43 -13.74
N LEU A 317 -5.78 -2.26 -12.55
CA LEU A 317 -7.24 -2.22 -12.42
C LEU A 317 -7.85 -0.98 -13.08
N PHE A 318 -7.24 0.20 -12.98
CA PHE A 318 -7.71 1.39 -13.71
C PHE A 318 -7.62 1.27 -15.24
N GLU A 319 -6.75 0.39 -15.74
CA GLU A 319 -6.56 0.16 -17.17
C GLU A 319 -7.50 -0.90 -17.73
N GLU A 320 -8.19 -1.63 -16.87
CA GLU A 320 -9.20 -2.58 -17.28
C GLU A 320 -10.31 -1.86 -18.04
N LYS A 321 -10.77 -2.47 -19.14
CA LYS A 321 -11.84 -1.92 -19.96
C LYS A 321 -13.08 -2.80 -19.79
N PRO A 322 -14.28 -2.22 -19.66
CA PRO A 322 -15.50 -2.99 -19.74
C PRO A 322 -15.55 -3.76 -21.07
N GLU A 323 -15.80 -5.07 -21.01
CA GLU A 323 -15.93 -5.90 -22.23
C GLU A 323 -17.20 -5.55 -23.00
N VAL A 324 -18.31 -5.37 -22.27
CA VAL A 324 -19.58 -4.91 -22.82
C VAL A 324 -19.58 -3.39 -22.84
N LYS A 325 -19.69 -2.81 -24.03
CA LYS A 325 -19.80 -1.35 -24.24
C LYS A 325 -21.04 -1.02 -25.03
N GLU A 326 -21.64 0.11 -24.68
CA GLU A 326 -22.69 0.71 -25.50
C GLU A 326 -22.08 1.24 -26.80
N ALA A 327 -22.80 1.05 -27.90
CA ALA A 327 -22.43 1.68 -29.15
C ALA A 327 -22.57 3.21 -29.02
N PRO A 328 -21.73 4.03 -29.71
CA PRO A 328 -21.83 5.48 -29.63
C PRO A 328 -23.20 6.03 -30.06
N ASP A 329 -23.89 5.29 -30.91
CA ASP A 329 -25.22 5.53 -31.47
C ASP A 329 -26.31 4.66 -30.82
N ALA A 330 -26.06 4.11 -29.62
CA ALA A 330 -27.03 3.30 -28.91
C ALA A 330 -28.30 4.11 -28.60
N ILE A 331 -29.46 3.55 -28.96
CA ILE A 331 -30.76 4.16 -28.71
C ILE A 331 -31.37 3.68 -27.40
N ASP A 332 -32.35 4.40 -26.86
CA ASP A 332 -33.14 3.87 -25.75
C ASP A 332 -34.11 2.80 -26.26
N LEU A 333 -34.11 1.64 -25.60
CA LEU A 333 -35.02 0.55 -25.92
C LEU A 333 -36.47 0.97 -25.60
N PRO A 334 -37.39 0.96 -26.58
CA PRO A 334 -38.80 1.23 -26.33
C PRO A 334 -39.43 0.20 -25.37
N PRO A 335 -40.56 0.54 -24.71
CA PRO A 335 -41.27 -0.41 -23.84
C PRO A 335 -41.68 -1.68 -24.58
N PHE A 336 -41.43 -2.85 -23.98
CA PHE A 336 -41.65 -4.17 -24.56
C PHE A 336 -43.10 -4.43 -25.01
N GLN A 337 -43.28 -4.85 -26.27
CA GLN A 337 -44.59 -5.04 -26.92
C GLN A 337 -44.86 -6.42 -27.51
N ASN A 338 -43.89 -7.12 -28.08
CA ASN A 338 -44.17 -8.25 -28.96
C ASN A 338 -43.45 -9.52 -28.56
N GLU A 339 -42.12 -9.58 -28.69
CA GLU A 339 -41.36 -10.82 -28.53
C GLU A 339 -39.86 -10.63 -28.26
N ILE A 340 -39.27 -11.66 -27.65
CA ILE A 340 -37.82 -11.82 -27.49
C ILE A 340 -37.37 -12.95 -28.42
N VAL A 341 -36.32 -12.73 -29.21
CA VAL A 341 -35.81 -13.69 -30.19
C VAL A 341 -34.33 -13.95 -29.96
N PHE A 342 -33.97 -15.21 -29.73
CA PHE A 342 -32.59 -15.69 -29.85
C PHE A 342 -32.42 -16.23 -31.27
N ASP A 343 -31.49 -15.68 -32.03
CA ASP A 343 -31.20 -16.08 -33.42
C ASP A 343 -29.77 -16.61 -33.53
N LYS A 344 -29.66 -17.94 -33.69
CA LYS A 344 -28.41 -18.67 -33.90
C LYS A 344 -27.31 -18.30 -32.91
N VAL A 345 -27.69 -18.14 -31.64
CA VAL A 345 -26.79 -17.67 -30.58
C VAL A 345 -25.77 -18.75 -30.23
N SER A 346 -24.49 -18.43 -30.39
CA SER A 346 -23.37 -19.22 -29.86
C SER A 346 -22.59 -18.38 -28.87
N PHE A 347 -22.21 -19.00 -27.74
CA PHE A 347 -21.48 -18.30 -26.68
C PHE A 347 -20.48 -19.20 -25.93
N ARG A 348 -19.35 -18.60 -25.55
CA ARG A 348 -18.33 -19.14 -24.65
C ARG A 348 -17.86 -18.05 -23.69
N TYR A 349 -17.53 -18.43 -22.46
CA TYR A 349 -16.86 -17.54 -21.50
C TYR A 349 -15.36 -17.47 -21.83
N ASP A 350 -14.55 -18.32 -21.19
CA ASP A 350 -13.14 -18.54 -21.51
C ASP A 350 -12.95 -20.03 -21.85
N GLY A 351 -12.72 -20.37 -23.11
CA GLY A 351 -12.50 -21.75 -23.56
C GLY A 351 -13.64 -22.32 -24.43
N ASP A 352 -14.25 -23.42 -23.98
CA ASP A 352 -15.20 -24.18 -24.79
C ASP A 352 -16.57 -23.49 -24.94
N TRP A 353 -17.24 -23.81 -26.04
CA TRP A 353 -18.61 -23.37 -26.34
C TRP A 353 -19.61 -23.92 -25.31
N VAL A 354 -20.31 -23.00 -24.63
CA VAL A 354 -21.40 -23.31 -23.69
C VAL A 354 -22.74 -23.36 -24.41
N LEU A 355 -22.94 -22.48 -25.38
CA LEU A 355 -24.11 -22.46 -26.26
C LEU A 355 -23.65 -22.53 -27.70
N ARG A 356 -24.36 -23.29 -28.54
CA ARG A 356 -24.07 -23.45 -29.98
C ARG A 356 -25.36 -23.33 -30.77
N ASN A 357 -25.44 -22.32 -31.64
CA ASN A 357 -26.52 -22.13 -32.60
C ASN A 357 -27.94 -22.20 -32.00
N VAL A 358 -28.13 -21.60 -30.81
CA VAL A 358 -29.40 -21.63 -30.10
C VAL A 358 -30.39 -20.64 -30.72
N SER A 359 -31.55 -21.13 -31.14
CA SER A 359 -32.61 -20.30 -31.74
C SER A 359 -33.98 -20.60 -31.14
N PHE A 360 -34.66 -19.59 -30.62
CA PHE A 360 -36.04 -19.69 -30.12
C PHE A 360 -36.68 -18.29 -30.01
N ARG A 361 -38.01 -18.24 -29.83
CA ARG A 361 -38.77 -17.00 -29.64
C ARG A 361 -39.68 -17.12 -28.42
N ILE A 362 -39.88 -16.00 -27.73
CA ILE A 362 -40.75 -15.88 -26.55
C ILE A 362 -41.70 -14.71 -26.79
N LYS A 363 -43.00 -14.96 -26.86
CA LYS A 363 -44.02 -13.93 -27.08
C LYS A 363 -44.36 -13.18 -25.79
N LYS A 364 -44.87 -11.95 -25.91
CA LYS A 364 -45.37 -11.17 -24.77
C LYS A 364 -46.46 -11.95 -24.04
N GLY A 365 -46.30 -12.04 -22.71
CA GLY A 365 -47.21 -12.78 -21.83
C GLY A 365 -46.96 -14.28 -21.75
N GLU A 366 -46.05 -14.82 -22.57
CA GLU A 366 -45.69 -16.23 -22.54
C GLU A 366 -44.84 -16.57 -21.31
N LYS A 367 -45.13 -17.73 -20.69
CA LYS A 367 -44.36 -18.26 -19.56
C LYS A 367 -43.51 -19.43 -20.06
N VAL A 368 -42.19 -19.23 -20.07
CA VAL A 368 -41.24 -20.21 -20.60
C VAL A 368 -40.41 -20.80 -19.47
N ALA A 369 -40.25 -22.12 -19.47
CA ALA A 369 -39.38 -22.85 -18.55
C ALA A 369 -38.16 -23.39 -19.31
N ILE A 370 -36.95 -23.05 -18.82
CA ILE A 370 -35.68 -23.56 -19.38
C ILE A 370 -35.22 -24.75 -18.52
N VAL A 371 -35.30 -25.96 -19.07
CA VAL A 371 -34.95 -27.20 -18.37
C VAL A 371 -33.71 -27.88 -18.99
N GLY A 372 -32.96 -28.62 -18.18
CA GLY A 372 -31.77 -29.35 -18.63
C GLY A 372 -30.82 -29.68 -17.48
N ALA A 373 -29.85 -30.56 -17.74
CA ALA A 373 -28.84 -30.98 -16.76
C ALA A 373 -28.01 -29.79 -16.23
N SER A 374 -27.32 -29.97 -15.09
CA SER A 374 -26.34 -28.98 -14.61
C SER A 374 -25.28 -28.74 -15.69
N GLY A 375 -24.87 -27.48 -15.88
CA GLY A 375 -23.94 -27.10 -16.95
C GLY A 375 -24.52 -26.95 -18.36
N ALA A 376 -25.81 -27.24 -18.59
CA ALA A 376 -26.45 -27.10 -19.92
C ALA A 376 -26.62 -25.66 -20.45
N GLY A 377 -25.98 -24.65 -19.83
CA GLY A 377 -26.03 -23.26 -20.30
C GLY A 377 -27.29 -22.46 -19.93
N LYS A 378 -28.15 -22.97 -19.05
CA LYS A 378 -29.42 -22.31 -18.63
C LYS A 378 -29.20 -20.90 -18.08
N THR A 379 -28.31 -20.75 -17.10
CA THR A 379 -27.96 -19.45 -16.50
C THR A 379 -27.30 -18.52 -17.52
N THR A 380 -26.55 -19.08 -18.48
CA THR A 380 -25.91 -18.33 -19.56
C THR A 380 -26.95 -17.63 -20.45
N LEU A 381 -28.07 -18.28 -20.77
CA LEU A 381 -29.14 -17.66 -21.56
C LEU A 381 -29.71 -16.40 -20.86
N VAL A 382 -29.94 -16.49 -19.54
CA VAL A 382 -30.43 -15.36 -18.73
C VAL A 382 -29.39 -14.24 -18.68
N ASN A 383 -28.11 -14.58 -18.47
CA ASN A 383 -27.01 -13.61 -18.43
C ASN A 383 -26.82 -12.87 -19.77
N LEU A 384 -27.02 -13.56 -20.90
CA LEU A 384 -26.96 -12.95 -22.23
C LEU A 384 -28.13 -12.01 -22.49
N LEU A 385 -29.34 -12.35 -22.04
CA LEU A 385 -30.51 -11.48 -22.16
C LEU A 385 -30.34 -10.16 -21.38
N LEU A 386 -29.74 -10.21 -20.19
CA LEU A 386 -29.37 -9.03 -19.39
C LEU A 386 -28.13 -8.28 -19.91
N ARG A 387 -27.52 -8.81 -20.99
CA ARG A 387 -26.30 -8.32 -21.60
C ARG A 387 -25.18 -8.14 -20.56
N PHE A 388 -25.03 -9.12 -19.68
CA PHE A 388 -23.85 -9.24 -18.81
C PHE A 388 -22.62 -9.68 -19.61
N TYR A 389 -22.87 -10.35 -20.73
CA TYR A 389 -21.92 -10.72 -21.77
C TYR A 389 -22.57 -10.42 -23.12
N ASP A 390 -21.75 -10.10 -24.12
CA ASP A 390 -22.19 -10.08 -25.52
C ASP A 390 -22.02 -11.48 -26.14
N VAL A 391 -22.90 -11.83 -27.08
CA VAL A 391 -22.82 -13.10 -27.81
C VAL A 391 -21.58 -13.14 -28.70
N ASN A 392 -20.98 -14.32 -28.86
CA ASN A 392 -19.86 -14.48 -29.80
C ASN A 392 -20.36 -14.57 -31.25
N GLU A 393 -21.47 -15.27 -31.48
CA GLU A 393 -22.13 -15.41 -32.78
C GLU A 393 -23.66 -15.32 -32.62
N GLY A 394 -24.34 -14.91 -33.68
CA GLY A 394 -25.78 -14.68 -33.68
C GLY A 394 -26.18 -13.33 -33.08
N ALA A 395 -27.44 -13.23 -32.67
CA ALA A 395 -28.01 -12.02 -32.08
C ALA A 395 -29.19 -12.35 -31.17
N ILE A 396 -29.44 -11.45 -30.23
CA ILE A 396 -30.64 -11.46 -29.38
C ILE A 396 -31.41 -10.19 -29.68
N TYR A 397 -32.69 -10.33 -30.00
CA TYR A 397 -33.58 -9.23 -30.34
C TYR A 397 -34.69 -9.10 -29.31
N ILE A 398 -35.06 -7.86 -29.01
CA ILE A 398 -36.29 -7.51 -28.30
C ILE A 398 -37.10 -6.62 -29.25
N ASP A 399 -38.29 -7.07 -29.63
CA ASP A 399 -39.17 -6.39 -30.59
C ASP A 399 -38.47 -6.02 -31.91
N GLY A 400 -37.60 -6.92 -32.39
CA GLY A 400 -36.84 -6.74 -33.63
C GLY A 400 -35.57 -5.88 -33.49
N ILE A 401 -35.28 -5.31 -32.32
CA ILE A 401 -34.09 -4.51 -32.06
C ILE A 401 -33.03 -5.38 -31.40
N ASP A 402 -31.83 -5.44 -31.99
CA ASP A 402 -30.68 -6.15 -31.39
C ASP A 402 -30.30 -5.45 -30.07
N ILE A 403 -30.22 -6.22 -28.98
CA ILE A 403 -29.90 -5.68 -27.64
C ILE A 403 -28.51 -5.01 -27.57
N ARG A 404 -27.64 -5.22 -28.56
CA ARG A 404 -26.35 -4.54 -28.68
C ARG A 404 -26.46 -3.08 -29.10
N LYS A 405 -27.56 -2.71 -29.77
CA LYS A 405 -27.81 -1.37 -30.31
C LYS A 405 -28.56 -0.44 -29.35
N VAL A 406 -28.85 -0.90 -28.15
CA VAL A 406 -29.57 -0.11 -27.14
C VAL A 406 -28.70 0.19 -25.92
N THR A 407 -29.09 1.21 -25.15
CA THR A 407 -28.45 1.53 -23.87
C THR A 407 -28.69 0.39 -22.87
N LEU A 408 -27.66 0.00 -22.10
CA LEU A 408 -27.74 -1.02 -21.06
C LEU A 408 -28.75 -0.65 -19.98
N LYS A 409 -28.86 0.65 -19.67
CA LYS A 409 -29.84 1.17 -18.73
C LYS A 409 -31.27 0.92 -19.21
N SER A 410 -31.60 1.28 -20.46
CA SER A 410 -32.96 1.08 -20.99
C SER A 410 -33.33 -0.40 -21.10
N LEU A 411 -32.38 -1.26 -21.50
CA LEU A 411 -32.56 -2.71 -21.53
C LEU A 411 -32.86 -3.27 -20.14
N ARG A 412 -32.00 -2.99 -19.16
CA ARG A 412 -32.09 -3.59 -17.81
C ARG A 412 -33.24 -3.03 -16.99
N ASN A 413 -33.68 -1.80 -17.26
CA ASN A 413 -34.88 -1.22 -16.62
C ASN A 413 -36.18 -1.97 -16.96
N GLN A 414 -36.19 -2.76 -18.03
CA GLN A 414 -37.35 -3.56 -18.44
C GLN A 414 -37.29 -5.02 -17.97
N ILE A 415 -36.20 -5.43 -17.30
CA ILE A 415 -35.97 -6.82 -16.90
C ILE A 415 -35.76 -6.87 -15.38
N ALA A 416 -36.57 -7.68 -14.69
CA ALA A 416 -36.34 -8.04 -13.29
C ALA A 416 -35.71 -9.45 -13.22
N ILE A 417 -34.78 -9.65 -12.28
CA ILE A 417 -34.16 -10.95 -12.02
C ILE A 417 -34.35 -11.35 -10.56
N VAL A 418 -34.63 -12.62 -10.32
CA VAL A 418 -34.58 -13.25 -8.99
C VAL A 418 -33.50 -14.32 -9.03
N THR A 419 -32.46 -14.16 -8.22
CA THR A 419 -31.30 -15.07 -8.20
C THR A 419 -31.54 -16.24 -7.26
N GLN A 420 -30.79 -17.33 -7.47
CA GLN A 420 -30.84 -18.53 -6.60
C GLN A 420 -30.36 -18.22 -5.18
N GLU A 421 -29.28 -17.43 -5.06
CA GLU A 421 -28.81 -16.89 -3.79
C GLU A 421 -29.25 -15.43 -3.70
N ILE A 422 -30.07 -15.11 -2.70
CA ILE A 422 -30.54 -13.75 -2.46
C ILE A 422 -29.42 -12.99 -1.73
N ILE A 423 -28.96 -11.90 -2.34
CA ILE A 423 -27.99 -10.98 -1.74
C ILE A 423 -28.77 -9.78 -1.20
N LEU A 424 -28.68 -9.55 0.10
CA LEU A 424 -29.22 -8.36 0.75
C LEU A 424 -28.08 -7.39 1.08
N PHE A 425 -28.31 -6.11 0.83
CA PHE A 425 -27.39 -5.05 1.22
C PHE A 425 -27.66 -4.62 2.65
N ASN A 426 -26.63 -4.12 3.33
CA ASN A 426 -26.74 -3.57 4.68
C ASN A 426 -27.49 -2.23 4.65
N ASP A 427 -28.81 -2.33 4.58
CA ASP A 427 -29.78 -1.24 4.50
C ASP A 427 -31.13 -1.75 5.03
N THR A 428 -32.14 -0.89 5.09
CA THR A 428 -33.50 -1.27 5.50
C THR A 428 -34.13 -2.27 4.55
N VAL A 429 -35.14 -3.01 5.04
CA VAL A 429 -35.95 -3.92 4.21
C VAL A 429 -36.60 -3.15 3.06
N LYS A 430 -37.15 -1.97 3.34
CA LYS A 430 -37.72 -1.06 2.33
C LYS A 430 -36.73 -0.78 1.20
N ASN A 431 -35.52 -0.35 1.53
CA ASN A 431 -34.52 0.02 0.52
C ASN A 431 -34.00 -1.18 -0.27
N ASN A 432 -33.96 -2.37 0.33
CA ASN A 432 -33.65 -3.61 -0.39
C ASN A 432 -34.77 -3.99 -1.39
N ILE A 433 -36.04 -3.82 -1.01
CA ILE A 433 -37.19 -4.06 -1.91
C ILE A 433 -37.21 -3.00 -3.04
N ALA A 434 -36.97 -1.74 -2.69
CA ALA A 434 -36.99 -0.60 -3.61
C ALA A 434 -35.63 -0.34 -4.29
N TYR A 435 -34.70 -1.31 -4.32
CA TYR A 435 -33.31 -1.11 -4.75
C TYR A 435 -33.19 -0.48 -6.16
N GLY A 436 -34.07 -0.86 -7.09
CA GLY A 436 -34.10 -0.31 -8.45
C GLY A 436 -34.89 1.00 -8.61
N ARG A 437 -35.60 1.45 -7.56
CA ARG A 437 -36.46 2.64 -7.54
C ARG A 437 -36.47 3.26 -6.14
N PRO A 438 -35.40 3.99 -5.74
CA PRO A 438 -35.27 4.51 -4.38
C PRO A 438 -36.35 5.53 -4.00
N ASP A 439 -36.95 6.21 -4.99
CA ASP A 439 -37.96 7.24 -4.78
C ASP A 439 -39.41 6.71 -4.81
N VAL A 440 -39.61 5.40 -4.63
CA VAL A 440 -40.95 4.79 -4.61
C VAL A 440 -41.65 5.05 -3.27
N SER A 441 -42.96 5.30 -3.31
CA SER A 441 -43.82 5.46 -2.13
C SER A 441 -43.85 4.19 -1.27
N ASP A 442 -44.26 4.33 -0.02
CA ASP A 442 -44.49 3.17 0.86
C ASP A 442 -45.72 2.34 0.45
N GLU A 443 -46.70 2.99 -0.20
CA GLU A 443 -47.81 2.36 -0.93
C GLU A 443 -47.32 1.80 -2.27
#